data_AF-A0A9P7BL57-F1
#
_entry.id   AF-A0A9P7BL57-F1
#
_cell.length_a   1.000
_cell.length_b   1.000
_cell.length_c   1.000
_cell.angle_alpha   90.00
_cell.angle_beta   90.00
_cell.angle_gamma   90.00
#
_symmetry.space_group_name_H-M   'P 1'
#
loop_
_entity.id
_entity.type
_entity.pdbx_description
1 polymer ?
#
loop_
_entity_poly.entity_id
_entity_poly.type
_entity_poly.pdbx_seq_one_letter_code
_entity_poly.pdbx_strand_id
1 'polypeptide(L)'
;MLWNAITYAGVGWMCKINVNMDKELYKEILEDKLERTIEYGVNRLGFERHQKYIQKQSYTVLQWPAQSPDLNPTENMWSLLKRRLNDYETAPKGMNELYERVTKVWYDLMKPEECQKVIERMPQRIQKRVQNKGR
;
A
#
# COMPACT_ATOMS: atom_id res chain seq x y z
N MET A 1 -10.02 11.25 2.80
CA MET A 1 -8.67 10.73 2.45
C MET A 1 -8.65 9.22 2.62
N LEU A 2 -7.68 8.52 2.03
CA LEU A 2 -7.51 7.07 2.20
C LEU A 2 -6.07 6.77 2.64
N TRP A 3 -5.91 5.74 3.46
CA TRP A 3 -4.61 5.17 3.81
C TRP A 3 -4.61 3.69 3.48
N ASN A 4 -3.48 3.16 3.01
CA ASN A 4 -3.26 1.74 2.82
C ASN A 4 -1.77 1.39 2.97
N ALA A 5 -1.51 0.08 2.96
CA ALA A 5 -0.20 -0.50 2.71
C ALA A 5 -0.32 -1.62 1.65
N ILE A 6 0.81 -2.01 1.06
CA ILE A 6 0.92 -3.17 0.17
C ILE A 6 2.05 -4.07 0.63
N THR A 7 1.99 -5.35 0.25
CA THR A 7 3.03 -6.35 0.52
C THR A 7 3.35 -7.12 -0.75
N TYR A 8 4.42 -7.93 -0.72
CA TYR A 8 4.70 -8.87 -1.81
C TYR A 8 3.61 -9.96 -1.94
N ALA A 9 2.84 -10.21 -0.88
CA ALA A 9 1.71 -11.14 -0.87
C ALA A 9 0.42 -10.54 -1.50
N GLY A 10 0.44 -9.25 -1.83
CA GLY A 10 -0.70 -8.51 -2.37
C GLY A 10 -1.04 -7.27 -1.56
N VAL A 11 -2.22 -6.71 -1.85
CA VAL A 11 -2.72 -5.51 -1.19
C VAL A 11 -2.90 -5.72 0.31
N GLY A 12 -2.61 -4.68 1.09
CA GLY A 12 -2.89 -4.63 2.52
C GLY A 12 -4.24 -4.00 2.84
N TRP A 13 -4.48 -3.80 4.13
CA TRP A 13 -5.68 -3.15 4.62
C TRP A 13 -5.68 -1.67 4.23
N MET A 14 -6.85 -1.22 3.80
CA MET A 14 -7.18 0.17 3.52
C MET A 14 -8.17 0.71 4.55
N CYS A 15 -8.06 1.99 4.88
CA CYS A 15 -9.08 2.70 5.64
C CYS A 15 -9.41 4.08 5.07
N LYS A 16 -10.67 4.49 5.30
CA LYS A 16 -11.14 5.85 5.04
C LYS A 16 -10.80 6.75 6.23
N ILE A 17 -10.22 7.90 5.90
CA ILE A 17 -9.91 8.95 6.86
C ILE A 17 -10.84 10.13 6.59
N ASN A 18 -11.73 10.36 7.55
CA ASN A 18 -12.80 11.37 7.47
C ASN A 18 -12.40 12.71 8.09
N VAL A 19 -11.28 12.75 8.83
CA VAL A 19 -10.77 13.94 9.52
C VAL A 19 -9.37 14.29 9.00
N ASN A 20 -8.83 15.43 9.41
CA ASN A 20 -7.41 15.71 9.21
C ASN A 20 -6.59 14.70 10.01
N MET A 21 -5.55 14.13 9.40
CA MET A 21 -4.70 13.15 10.06
C MET A 21 -3.73 13.86 11.02
N ASP A 22 -3.86 13.56 12.31
CA ASP A 22 -2.88 13.90 13.33
C ASP A 22 -2.01 12.68 13.69
N LYS A 23 -1.08 12.87 14.64
CA LYS A 23 -0.12 11.82 15.03
C LYS A 23 -0.81 10.69 15.79
N GLU A 24 -1.85 11.00 16.58
CA GLU A 24 -2.65 10.02 17.33
C GLU A 24 -3.40 9.10 16.39
N LEU A 25 -4.18 9.66 15.45
CA LEU A 25 -4.91 8.88 14.46
C LEU A 25 -3.95 8.08 13.57
N TYR A 26 -2.82 8.67 13.18
CA TYR A 26 -1.84 7.93 12.39
C TYR A 26 -1.30 6.72 13.16
N LYS A 27 -0.98 6.88 14.45
CA LYS A 27 -0.53 5.78 15.30
C LYS A 27 -1.59 4.68 15.41
N GLU A 28 -2.85 5.03 15.62
CA GLU A 28 -3.96 4.05 15.65
C GLU A 28 -4.08 3.27 14.33
N ILE A 29 -3.92 3.96 13.19
CA ILE A 29 -3.92 3.32 11.88
C ILE A 29 -2.77 2.32 11.75
N LEU A 30 -1.58 2.63 12.27
CA LEU A 30 -0.45 1.70 12.26
C LEU A 30 -0.73 0.49 13.16
N GLU A 31 -1.16 0.71 14.40
CA GLU A 31 -1.40 -0.36 15.37
C GLU A 31 -2.53 -1.32 14.96
N ASP A 32 -3.43 -0.89 14.07
CA ASP A 32 -4.51 -1.75 13.56
C ASP A 32 -4.30 -2.18 12.10
N LYS A 33 -4.26 -1.23 11.16
CA LYS A 33 -4.29 -1.54 9.73
C LYS A 33 -2.94 -2.02 9.20
N LEU A 34 -1.83 -1.46 9.69
CA LEU A 34 -0.49 -1.93 9.30
C LEU A 34 -0.21 -3.31 9.90
N GLU A 35 -0.50 -3.51 11.19
CA GLU A 35 -0.29 -4.81 11.86
C GLU A 35 -1.03 -5.96 11.15
N ARG A 36 -2.31 -5.79 10.84
CA ARG A 36 -3.06 -6.79 10.05
C ARG A 36 -2.44 -7.06 8.69
N THR A 37 -1.97 -6.00 8.02
CA THR A 37 -1.29 -6.12 6.72
C THR A 37 -0.02 -6.95 6.81
N ILE A 38 0.77 -6.74 7.87
CA ILE A 38 1.98 -7.51 8.14
C ILE A 38 1.63 -8.97 8.41
N GLU A 39 0.68 -9.23 9.30
CA GLU A 39 0.25 -10.59 9.67
C GLU A 39 -0.19 -11.38 8.43
N TYR A 40 -1.04 -10.79 7.60
CA TYR A 40 -1.44 -11.38 6.33
C TYR A 40 -0.28 -11.70 5.40
N GLY A 41 0.65 -10.75 5.24
CA GLY A 41 1.81 -10.93 4.38
C GLY A 41 2.71 -12.07 4.86
N VAL A 42 2.97 -12.12 6.17
CA VAL A 42 3.76 -13.18 6.82
C VAL A 42 3.11 -14.56 6.61
N ASN A 43 1.81 -14.66 6.85
CA ASN A 43 1.06 -15.91 6.71
C ASN A 43 1.06 -16.39 5.27
N ARG A 44 0.73 -15.50 4.33
CA ARG A 44 0.58 -15.86 2.92
C ARG A 44 1.91 -16.20 2.23
N LEU A 45 3.03 -15.68 2.73
CA LEU A 45 4.38 -16.00 2.22
C LEU A 45 5.02 -17.21 2.92
N GLY A 46 4.31 -17.87 3.84
CA GLY A 46 4.82 -19.07 4.53
C GLY A 46 5.90 -18.77 5.57
N PHE A 47 5.98 -17.53 6.08
CA PHE A 47 6.90 -17.15 7.16
C PHE A 47 6.38 -17.56 8.55
N GLU A 48 5.42 -18.48 8.63
CA GLU A 48 4.75 -18.95 9.86
C GLU A 48 5.73 -19.39 10.96
N ARG A 49 6.81 -20.11 10.59
CA ARG A 49 7.86 -20.53 11.54
C ARG A 49 8.62 -19.36 12.19
N HIS A 50 8.51 -18.17 11.63
CA HIS A 50 9.18 -16.95 12.09
C HIS A 50 8.18 -15.90 12.62
N GLN A 51 6.87 -16.20 12.71
CA GLN A 51 5.86 -15.26 13.24
C GLN A 51 6.27 -14.67 14.60
N LYS A 52 6.71 -15.52 15.54
CA LYS A 52 7.16 -15.06 16.87
C LYS A 52 8.41 -14.18 16.82
N TYR A 53 9.25 -14.34 15.79
CA TYR A 53 10.42 -13.49 15.58
C TYR A 53 10.05 -12.18 14.88
N ILE A 54 9.19 -12.23 13.86
CA ILE A 54 8.73 -11.05 13.11
C ILE A 54 7.84 -10.16 13.98
N GLN A 55 6.92 -10.73 14.78
CA GLN A 55 6.08 -9.98 15.73
C GLN A 55 6.89 -9.37 16.90
N LYS A 56 8.06 -9.93 17.23
CA LYS A 56 8.98 -9.39 18.26
C LYS A 56 10.00 -8.40 17.69
N GLN A 57 10.16 -8.33 16.38
CA GLN A 57 11.05 -7.38 15.74
C GLN A 57 10.35 -6.03 15.66
N SER A 58 11.02 -4.98 16.14
CA SER A 58 10.71 -3.62 15.70
C SER A 58 10.92 -3.58 14.19
N TYR A 59 9.88 -3.27 13.41
CA TYR A 59 10.04 -3.13 11.97
C TYR A 59 11.07 -2.03 11.66
N THR A 60 11.96 -2.31 10.70
CA THR A 60 12.93 -1.31 10.26
C THR A 60 12.22 -0.29 9.39
N VAL A 61 12.13 0.95 9.88
CA VAL A 61 11.68 2.08 9.06
C VAL A 61 12.78 2.40 8.05
N LEU A 62 12.47 2.25 6.77
CA LEU A 62 13.40 2.60 5.70
C LEU A 62 13.65 4.11 5.71
N GLN A 63 14.92 4.51 5.59
CA GLN A 63 15.28 5.90 5.37
C GLN A 63 14.72 6.36 4.02
N TRP A 64 13.78 7.29 4.06
CA TRP A 64 13.10 7.76 2.86
C TRP A 64 13.60 9.15 2.45
N PRO A 65 14.12 9.34 1.23
CA PRO A 65 14.50 10.66 0.75
C PRO A 65 13.28 11.56 0.56
N ALA A 66 13.42 12.83 0.94
CA ALA A 66 12.35 13.83 0.76
C ALA A 66 11.94 13.95 -0.72
N GLN A 67 10.67 14.33 -0.96
CA GLN A 67 10.12 14.58 -2.31
C GLN A 67 10.34 13.45 -3.32
N SER A 68 10.26 12.19 -2.87
CA SER A 68 10.56 11.01 -3.70
C SER A 68 9.36 10.08 -3.90
N PRO A 69 8.19 10.57 -4.37
CA PRO A 69 7.05 9.71 -4.65
C PRO A 69 7.35 8.72 -5.79
N ASP A 70 8.30 9.06 -6.66
CA ASP A 70 8.84 8.22 -7.72
C ASP A 70 9.58 6.98 -7.20
N LEU A 71 9.92 6.93 -5.92
CA LEU A 71 10.45 5.72 -5.30
C LEU A 71 9.35 4.94 -4.59
N ASN A 72 8.17 5.49 -4.34
CA ASN A 72 7.15 4.79 -3.58
C ASN A 72 6.40 3.79 -4.48
N PRO A 73 6.41 2.47 -4.19
CA PRO A 73 5.67 1.50 -4.99
C PRO A 73 4.15 1.65 -4.85
N THR A 74 3.64 2.23 -3.76
CA THR A 74 2.18 2.43 -3.59
C THR A 74 1.60 3.45 -4.57
N GLU A 75 2.39 4.42 -5.06
CA GLU A 75 1.92 5.40 -6.06
C GLU A 75 1.52 4.74 -7.38
N ASN A 76 2.24 3.67 -7.76
CA ASN A 76 1.90 2.89 -8.95
C ASN A 76 0.59 2.11 -8.72
N MET A 77 0.38 1.59 -7.52
CA MET A 77 -0.86 0.91 -7.15
C MET A 77 -2.04 1.88 -7.10
N TRP A 78 -1.85 3.11 -6.63
CA TRP A 78 -2.85 4.17 -6.69
C TRP A 78 -3.23 4.53 -8.14
N SER A 79 -2.24 4.60 -9.03
CA SER A 79 -2.47 4.85 -10.45
C SER A 79 -3.27 3.72 -11.10
N LEU A 80 -2.94 2.46 -10.76
CA LEU A 80 -3.69 1.28 -11.20
C LEU A 80 -5.14 1.28 -10.67
N LEU A 81 -5.33 1.67 -9.40
CA LEU A 81 -6.66 1.78 -8.79
C LEU A 81 -7.52 2.79 -9.54
N LYS A 82 -6.99 4.00 -9.79
CA LYS A 82 -7.70 5.05 -10.54
C LYS A 82 -8.07 4.60 -11.94
N ARG A 83 -7.16 3.91 -12.65
CA ARG A 83 -7.45 3.37 -13.98
C ARG A 83 -8.64 2.40 -13.94
N ARG A 84 -8.64 1.47 -12.99
CA ARG A 84 -9.74 0.50 -12.83
C ARG A 84 -11.06 1.12 -12.37
N LEU A 85 -11.00 2.21 -11.61
CA LEU A 85 -12.19 2.98 -11.28
C LEU A 85 -12.77 3.70 -12.49
N ASN A 86 -11.92 4.16 -13.42
CA ASN A 86 -12.33 4.77 -14.67
C ASN A 86 -12.90 3.75 -15.68
N ASP A 87 -12.65 2.45 -15.49
CA ASP A 87 -13.25 1.39 -16.31
C ASP A 87 -14.75 1.18 -15.99
N TYR A 88 -15.29 1.79 -14.93
CA TYR A 88 -16.73 1.77 -14.66
C TYR A 88 -17.48 2.64 -15.68
N GLU A 89 -18.58 2.12 -16.21
CA GLU A 89 -19.41 2.82 -17.21
C GLU A 89 -20.01 4.14 -16.71
N THR A 90 -20.23 4.25 -15.40
CA THR A 90 -20.89 5.41 -14.78
C THR A 90 -20.01 6.04 -13.72
N ALA A 91 -20.17 7.35 -13.51
CA ALA A 91 -19.62 7.99 -12.33
C ALA A 91 -20.31 7.49 -11.05
N PRO A 92 -19.61 7.42 -9.90
CA PRO A 92 -20.25 7.10 -8.63
C PRO A 92 -21.28 8.18 -8.26
N LYS A 93 -22.44 7.79 -7.75
CA LYS A 93 -23.54 8.70 -7.35
C LYS A 93 -23.24 9.49 -6.08
N GLY A 94 -22.15 9.17 -5.39
CA GLY A 94 -21.72 9.87 -4.19
C GLY A 94 -20.52 9.22 -3.52
N MET A 95 -20.15 9.76 -2.35
CA MET A 95 -18.95 9.33 -1.63
C MET A 95 -19.03 7.90 -1.08
N ASN A 96 -20.23 7.41 -0.75
CA ASN A 96 -20.40 6.04 -0.26
C ASN A 96 -20.17 5.03 -1.38
N GLU A 97 -20.83 5.21 -2.52
CA GLU A 97 -20.64 4.35 -3.70
C GLU A 97 -19.20 4.44 -4.21
N LEU A 98 -18.58 5.63 -4.22
CA LEU A 98 -17.17 5.75 -4.59
C LEU A 98 -16.28 4.91 -3.65
N TYR A 99 -16.54 4.95 -2.34
CA TYR A 99 -15.77 4.16 -1.38
C TYR A 99 -15.99 2.66 -1.58
N GLU A 100 -17.23 2.21 -1.81
CA GLU A 100 -17.54 0.81 -2.12
C GLU A 100 -16.82 0.31 -3.37
N ARG A 101 -16.84 1.11 -4.45
CA ARG A 101 -16.11 0.81 -5.69
C ARG A 101 -14.62 0.75 -5.45
N VAL A 102 -14.06 1.70 -4.68
CA VAL A 102 -12.64 1.70 -4.30
C VAL A 102 -12.28 0.42 -3.55
N THR A 103 -13.05 0.05 -2.52
CA THR A 103 -12.78 -1.16 -1.74
C THR A 103 -12.90 -2.43 -2.57
N LYS A 104 -13.91 -2.50 -3.45
CA LYS A 104 -14.09 -3.61 -4.38
C LYS A 104 -12.92 -3.76 -5.33
N VAL A 105 -12.50 -2.66 -5.97
CA VAL A 105 -11.35 -2.70 -6.88
C VAL A 105 -10.08 -3.09 -6.12
N TRP A 106 -9.87 -2.55 -4.92
CA TRP A 106 -8.68 -2.81 -4.14
C TRP A 106 -8.60 -4.26 -3.66
N TYR A 107 -9.65 -4.80 -3.05
CA TYR A 107 -9.60 -6.15 -2.46
C TYR A 107 -9.91 -7.26 -3.46
N ASP A 108 -10.84 -7.05 -4.39
CA ASP A 108 -11.34 -8.13 -5.24
C ASP A 108 -10.63 -8.17 -6.60
N LEU A 109 -10.20 -7.02 -7.11
CA LEU A 109 -9.63 -6.93 -8.46
C LEU A 109 -8.10 -6.83 -8.44
N MET A 110 -7.47 -6.24 -7.42
CA MET A 110 -6.00 -6.17 -7.34
C MET A 110 -5.43 -7.55 -7.10
N LYS A 111 -4.43 -7.91 -7.91
CA LYS A 111 -3.78 -9.20 -7.83
C LYS A 111 -2.42 -9.09 -7.16
N PRO A 112 -1.95 -10.13 -6.45
CA PRO A 112 -0.61 -10.15 -5.85
C PRO A 112 0.50 -9.83 -6.86
N GLU A 113 0.39 -10.31 -8.10
CA GLU A 113 1.42 -10.14 -9.13
C GLU A 113 1.63 -8.67 -9.49
N GLU A 114 0.59 -7.83 -9.39
CA GLU A 114 0.74 -6.38 -9.60
C GLU A 114 1.53 -5.73 -8.47
N CYS A 115 1.33 -6.18 -7.22
CA CYS A 115 2.11 -5.71 -6.07
C CYS A 115 3.58 -6.15 -6.19
N GLN A 116 3.80 -7.41 -6.56
CA GLN A 116 5.14 -7.97 -6.78
C GLN A 116 5.88 -7.18 -7.86
N LYS A 117 5.24 -6.94 -9.01
CA LYS A 117 5.83 -6.20 -10.13
C LYS A 117 6.24 -4.77 -9.76
N VAL A 118 5.45 -4.05 -8.94
CA VAL A 118 5.84 -2.69 -8.52
C VAL A 118 6.96 -2.70 -7.48
N ILE A 119 7.01 -3.71 -6.61
CA ILE A 119 8.06 -3.91 -5.61
C ILE A 119 9.38 -4.32 -6.28
N GLU A 120 9.35 -5.27 -7.21
CA GLU A 120 10.52 -5.78 -7.94
C GLU A 120 11.20 -4.72 -8.82
N ARG A 121 10.46 -3.70 -9.24
CA ARG A 121 11.00 -2.56 -9.99
C ARG A 121 11.75 -1.56 -9.12
N MET A 122 11.65 -1.66 -7.79
CA MET A 122 12.28 -0.72 -6.86
C MET A 122 13.80 -0.56 -7.07
N PRO A 123 14.60 -1.63 -7.19
CA PRO A 123 16.04 -1.51 -7.39
C PRO A 123 16.39 -0.71 -8.65
N GLN A 124 15.66 -0.95 -9.75
CA GLN A 124 15.84 -0.23 -11.01
C GLN A 124 15.48 1.25 -10.88
N ARG A 125 14.38 1.58 -10.18
CA ARG A 125 13.97 2.98 -9.93
C ARG A 125 15.01 3.72 -9.09
N ILE A 126 15.50 3.08 -8.03
CA ILE A 126 16.57 3.62 -7.18
C ILE A 126 17.83 3.88 -8.01
N GLN A 127 18.26 2.89 -8.80
CA GLN A 127 19.45 3.03 -9.65
C GLN A 127 19.29 4.18 -10.65
N LYS A 128 18.13 4.28 -11.32
CA LYS A 128 17.86 5.37 -12.27
C LYS A 128 17.94 6.74 -11.60
N ARG A 129 17.39 6.87 -10.40
CA ARG A 129 17.46 8.12 -9.65
C ARG A 129 18.89 8.49 -9.24
N VAL A 130 19.69 7.50 -8.84
CA VAL A 130 21.12 7.70 -8.56
C VAL A 130 21.85 8.18 -9.83
N GLN A 131 21.60 7.56 -10.99
CA GLN A 131 22.17 7.98 -12.28
C GLN A 131 21.77 9.41 -12.66
N ASN A 132 20.53 9.78 -12.37
CA ASN A 132 20.00 11.12 -12.59
C ASN A 132 20.40 12.14 -11.50
N LYS A 133 21.31 11.78 -10.58
CA LYS A 133 21.77 12.65 -9.48
C LYS A 133 20.62 13.17 -8.61
N GLY A 134 19.65 12.31 -8.31
CA GLY A 134 18.48 12.63 -7.49
C GLY A 134 17.25 13.10 -8.24
N ARG A 135 17.32 13.25 -9.57
CA ARG A 135 16.21 13.70 -10.46
C ARG A 135 15.42 12.57 -11.12
#